data_AF-A0AAV9WDN0-F1
#
_entry.id   AF-A0AAV9WDN0-F1
#
_cell.length_a   1.000
_cell.length_b   1.000
_cell.length_c   1.000
_cell.angle_alpha   90.00
_cell.angle_beta   90.00
_cell.angle_gamma   90.00
#
_symmetry.space_group_name_H-M   'P 1'
#
loop_
_entity.id
_entity.type
_entity.pdbx_description
1 polymer ?
#
loop_
_entity_poly.entity_id
_entity_poly.type
_entity_poly.pdbx_seq_one_letter_code
_entity_poly.pdbx_strand_id
1 'polypeptide(L)'
;MSSSRQPEYDSDEDMDRPDSDEEDEEEYYDEDEDEYDDDDSSDKGSFASSSSSSSGSDFSDTTKSQIDEWYQNTCWVCERPCTVGLVDMVHVFPGTDTEFKIMHQRGIIPFTDGQDITNAIPLCKSCHVPFREMFPHFIILPADLRYFLDFEINDFKDRTELLKRGVQKVRTVPTGDVYRAHLERINSPHLEKVGDRTPPGGVYDVYIRYDHLPPGKGRERVGYWKSKIWHGSPTAMILHAARVNGTPGPMNGWLEMEKRDMMFEFVSLWSREPGVGRDALSVDEGGDKTPTALSVDAGPSGQLQEEVSNQLKREAGDNQPKAEAGGSQPKEAEASTDKERWQWGPQVTSGQVVDLYTQAE
;
A
#
# COMPACT_ATOMS: atom_id res chain seq x y z
N MET A 1 -66.35 -2.71 -19.66
CA MET A 1 -66.37 -3.51 -20.90
C MET A 1 -65.20 -3.08 -21.76
N SER A 2 -64.13 -3.87 -21.76
CA SER A 2 -63.21 -4.08 -22.89
C SER A 2 -62.12 -5.01 -22.39
N SER A 3 -62.28 -6.26 -22.81
CA SER A 3 -61.46 -7.43 -22.55
C SER A 3 -60.47 -7.53 -23.71
N SER A 4 -59.17 -7.58 -23.42
CA SER A 4 -58.15 -7.90 -24.42
C SER A 4 -57.18 -8.93 -23.88
N ARG A 5 -57.11 -10.03 -24.63
CA ARG A 5 -56.45 -11.30 -24.41
C ARG A 5 -54.93 -11.18 -24.24
N GLN A 6 -54.37 -12.01 -23.37
CA GLN A 6 -52.97 -12.43 -23.42
C GLN A 6 -52.83 -13.64 -24.36
N PRO A 7 -51.70 -13.80 -25.07
CA PRO A 7 -51.33 -15.05 -25.69
C PRO A 7 -50.49 -15.91 -24.73
N GLU A 8 -50.93 -17.14 -24.55
CA GLU A 8 -50.20 -18.26 -23.97
C GLU A 8 -49.16 -18.76 -24.99
N TYR A 9 -47.95 -19.06 -24.54
CA TYR A 9 -46.93 -19.76 -25.33
C TYR A 9 -46.47 -20.97 -24.51
N ASP A 10 -47.06 -22.11 -24.84
CA ASP A 10 -46.55 -23.45 -24.57
C ASP A 10 -45.59 -23.82 -25.70
N SER A 11 -44.40 -24.29 -25.35
CA SER A 11 -43.61 -25.17 -26.22
C SER A 11 -42.58 -25.90 -25.37
N ASP A 12 -42.97 -27.09 -24.95
CA ASP A 12 -42.12 -28.20 -24.55
C ASP A 12 -41.21 -28.59 -25.72
N GLU A 13 -39.89 -28.58 -25.52
CA GLU A 13 -38.95 -29.31 -26.35
C GLU A 13 -37.98 -30.08 -25.46
N ASP A 14 -38.36 -31.33 -25.20
CA ASP A 14 -37.48 -32.40 -24.75
C ASP A 14 -36.34 -32.57 -25.76
N MET A 15 -35.10 -32.26 -25.34
CA MET A 15 -33.90 -32.63 -26.08
C MET A 15 -33.26 -33.86 -25.45
N ASP A 16 -33.46 -34.98 -26.13
CA ASP A 16 -32.74 -36.23 -25.97
C ASP A 16 -31.23 -36.00 -25.97
N ARG A 17 -30.56 -36.43 -24.91
CA ARG A 17 -29.10 -36.49 -24.81
C ARG A 17 -28.65 -37.88 -25.23
N PRO A 18 -27.82 -38.03 -26.27
CA PRO A 18 -27.29 -39.33 -26.64
C PRO A 18 -26.28 -39.83 -25.62
N ASP A 19 -26.48 -41.06 -25.16
CA ASP A 19 -25.46 -41.92 -24.58
C ASP A 19 -24.31 -42.08 -25.59
N SER A 20 -23.10 -41.75 -25.15
CA SER A 20 -21.87 -42.06 -25.88
C SER A 20 -21.04 -43.01 -25.02
N ASP A 21 -21.24 -44.27 -25.37
CA ASP A 21 -20.38 -45.44 -25.26
C ASP A 21 -18.90 -45.19 -24.90
N GLU A 22 -18.49 -45.90 -23.85
CA GLU A 22 -17.33 -46.80 -23.77
C GLU A 22 -16.33 -46.75 -24.94
N GLU A 23 -15.09 -46.33 -24.67
CA GLU A 23 -13.89 -47.01 -25.19
C GLU A 23 -12.81 -47.06 -24.10
N ASP A 24 -12.41 -48.29 -23.78
CA ASP A 24 -11.25 -48.70 -22.99
C ASP A 24 -9.94 -48.30 -23.69
N GLU A 25 -8.94 -47.80 -22.95
CA GLU A 25 -7.52 -48.09 -23.24
C GLU A 25 -6.72 -48.17 -21.93
N GLU A 26 -6.31 -49.39 -21.59
CA GLU A 26 -5.24 -49.72 -20.66
C GLU A 26 -3.88 -49.29 -21.26
N GLU A 27 -2.94 -48.80 -20.45
CA GLU A 27 -1.51 -49.14 -20.60
C GLU A 27 -0.65 -48.66 -19.41
N TYR A 28 -0.29 -49.64 -18.56
CA TYR A 28 1.04 -49.99 -18.06
C TYR A 28 2.16 -48.92 -18.07
N TYR A 29 2.67 -48.54 -16.89
CA TYR A 29 4.08 -48.18 -16.70
C TYR A 29 4.62 -48.66 -15.35
N ASP A 30 5.85 -49.16 -15.44
CA ASP A 30 6.56 -50.09 -14.55
C ASP A 30 6.83 -49.62 -13.12
N GLU A 31 6.73 -50.59 -12.21
CA GLU A 31 7.29 -50.56 -10.85
C GLU A 31 8.78 -50.88 -10.94
N ASP A 32 9.64 -49.86 -10.92
CA ASP A 32 11.06 -50.04 -10.61
C ASP A 32 11.26 -49.85 -9.10
N GLU A 33 11.28 -50.98 -8.41
CA GLU A 33 11.77 -51.16 -7.05
C GLU A 33 13.30 -51.00 -7.02
N ASP A 34 13.78 -49.81 -6.72
CA ASP A 34 15.20 -49.62 -6.40
C ASP A 34 15.43 -49.74 -4.89
N GLU A 35 16.03 -50.89 -4.59
CA GLU A 35 16.52 -51.44 -3.34
C GLU A 35 17.44 -50.49 -2.55
N TYR A 36 17.23 -50.48 -1.23
CA TYR A 36 17.97 -49.70 -0.24
C TYR A 36 19.38 -50.28 -0.05
N ASP A 37 20.41 -49.45 -0.16
CA ASP A 37 21.70 -49.68 0.49
C ASP A 37 21.93 -48.62 1.57
N ASP A 38 21.99 -49.13 2.80
CA ASP A 38 22.41 -48.47 4.03
C ASP A 38 23.83 -47.91 3.90
N ASP A 39 24.03 -46.63 4.22
CA ASP A 39 25.32 -46.19 4.75
C ASP A 39 25.14 -45.18 5.90
N ASP A 40 25.52 -45.68 7.06
CA ASP A 40 25.64 -45.04 8.36
C ASP A 40 26.71 -43.94 8.32
N SER A 41 26.29 -42.69 8.48
CA SER A 41 27.14 -41.67 9.08
C SER A 41 26.34 -40.74 9.97
N SER A 42 26.37 -41.15 11.22
CA SER A 42 26.00 -40.41 12.41
C SER A 42 26.75 -39.07 12.54
N ASP A 43 26.26 -38.02 11.89
CA ASP A 43 26.56 -36.64 12.30
C ASP A 43 25.29 -35.99 12.86
N LYS A 44 25.24 -35.95 14.20
CA LYS A 44 24.27 -35.19 14.98
C LYS A 44 24.53 -33.69 14.80
N GLY A 45 24.23 -33.19 13.61
CA GLY A 45 24.08 -31.77 13.33
C GLY A 45 22.84 -31.28 14.06
N SER A 46 23.07 -30.64 15.20
CA SER A 46 22.03 -29.85 15.85
C SER A 46 21.46 -28.92 14.79
N PHE A 47 20.18 -29.10 14.43
CA PHE A 47 19.40 -28.05 13.78
C PHE A 47 19.27 -26.93 14.79
N ALA A 48 20.35 -26.17 14.96
CA ALA A 48 20.29 -24.80 15.37
C ALA A 48 19.35 -24.17 14.36
N SER A 49 18.10 -23.97 14.79
CA SER A 49 17.26 -22.90 14.32
C SER A 49 18.17 -21.72 14.10
N SER A 50 18.55 -21.49 12.85
CA SER A 50 19.11 -20.24 12.41
C SER A 50 17.96 -19.27 12.60
N SER A 51 17.83 -18.77 13.83
CA SER A 51 17.28 -17.47 14.11
C SER A 51 18.19 -16.50 13.37
N SER A 52 17.98 -16.43 12.04
CA SER A 52 18.29 -15.25 11.28
C SER A 52 17.50 -14.16 11.99
N SER A 53 18.19 -13.45 12.85
CA SER A 53 17.79 -12.16 13.37
C SER A 53 17.66 -11.23 12.15
N SER A 54 16.60 -11.41 11.36
CA SER A 54 16.22 -10.53 10.25
C SER A 54 15.47 -9.36 10.85
N SER A 55 16.25 -8.48 11.46
CA SER A 55 16.23 -7.04 11.19
C SER A 55 14.87 -6.45 10.75
N GLY A 56 13.91 -6.37 11.66
CA GLY A 56 12.87 -5.33 11.71
C GLY A 56 11.82 -5.23 10.58
N SER A 57 11.80 -6.11 9.59
CA SER A 57 10.89 -5.98 8.44
C SER A 57 9.56 -6.73 8.54
N ASP A 58 9.40 -7.63 9.51
CA ASP A 58 8.20 -8.46 9.61
C ASP A 58 7.17 -7.85 10.56
N PHE A 59 5.89 -7.97 10.22
CA PHE A 59 4.79 -7.59 11.11
C PHE A 59 4.88 -8.33 12.45
N SER A 60 4.55 -7.62 13.54
CA SER A 60 4.42 -8.22 14.88
C SER A 60 3.39 -9.36 14.89
N ASP A 61 3.56 -10.32 15.79
CA ASP A 61 2.61 -11.44 15.95
C ASP A 61 1.21 -10.95 16.34
N THR A 62 1.11 -9.81 17.04
CA THR A 62 -0.18 -9.17 17.37
C THR A 62 -0.86 -8.65 16.11
N THR A 63 -0.14 -7.93 15.25
CA THR A 63 -0.65 -7.45 13.96
C THR A 63 -1.09 -8.62 13.08
N LYS A 64 -0.27 -9.68 12.97
CA LYS A 64 -0.60 -10.89 12.21
C LYS A 64 -1.87 -11.55 12.73
N SER A 65 -2.01 -11.69 14.04
CA SER A 65 -3.18 -12.31 14.67
C SER A 65 -4.46 -11.51 14.44
N GLN A 66 -4.40 -10.17 14.52
CA GLN A 66 -5.54 -9.30 14.24
C GLN A 66 -6.00 -9.37 12.78
N ILE A 67 -5.05 -9.37 11.84
CA ILE A 67 -5.37 -9.52 10.42
C ILE A 67 -5.96 -10.91 10.17
N ASP A 68 -5.43 -11.95 10.80
CA ASP A 68 -5.99 -13.29 10.67
C ASP A 68 -7.43 -13.37 11.20
N GLU A 69 -7.73 -12.71 12.31
CA GLU A 69 -9.10 -12.60 12.83
C GLU A 69 -10.05 -11.95 11.80
N TRP A 70 -9.62 -10.88 11.13
CA TRP A 70 -10.46 -10.13 10.18
C TRP A 70 -10.67 -10.84 8.84
N TYR A 71 -9.67 -11.61 8.37
CA TYR A 71 -9.68 -12.20 7.04
C TYR A 71 -9.67 -13.73 7.02
N GLN A 72 -9.65 -14.39 8.18
CA GLN A 72 -9.83 -15.83 8.36
C GLN A 72 -8.90 -16.66 7.47
N ASN A 73 -7.59 -16.42 7.55
CA ASN A 73 -6.56 -17.06 6.74
C ASN A 73 -6.87 -17.10 5.22
N THR A 74 -7.57 -16.09 4.71
CA THR A 74 -7.99 -16.03 3.31
C THR A 74 -7.24 -14.92 2.57
N CYS A 75 -6.78 -15.23 1.35
CA CYS A 75 -6.18 -14.22 0.48
C CYS A 75 -7.19 -13.10 0.19
N TRP A 76 -6.82 -11.86 0.48
CA TRP A 76 -7.68 -10.70 0.25
C TRP A 76 -8.05 -10.54 -1.22
N VAL A 77 -7.14 -10.84 -2.14
CA VAL A 77 -7.43 -10.72 -3.58
C VAL A 77 -8.26 -11.92 -4.04
N CYS A 78 -7.66 -13.12 -4.12
CA CYS A 78 -8.26 -14.30 -4.73
C CYS A 78 -9.32 -15.04 -3.90
N GLU A 79 -9.51 -14.67 -2.63
CA GLU A 79 -10.45 -15.31 -1.69
C GLU A 79 -10.22 -16.79 -1.44
N ARG A 80 -9.05 -17.31 -1.83
CA ARG A 80 -8.69 -18.68 -1.52
C ARG A 80 -8.34 -18.79 -0.04
N PRO A 81 -9.00 -19.71 0.69
CA PRO A 81 -8.49 -20.14 1.98
C PRO A 81 -7.07 -20.65 1.78
N CYS A 82 -6.16 -20.17 2.59
CA CYS A 82 -4.81 -20.70 2.66
C CYS A 82 -4.69 -21.51 3.94
N THR A 83 -3.86 -22.55 3.95
CA THR A 83 -3.57 -23.22 5.22
C THR A 83 -2.88 -22.23 6.15
N VAL A 84 -3.07 -22.39 7.46
CA VAL A 84 -2.46 -21.54 8.48
C VAL A 84 -0.96 -21.39 8.21
N GLY A 85 -0.48 -20.15 8.13
CA GLY A 85 0.93 -19.84 7.82
C GLY A 85 1.30 -19.78 6.33
N LEU A 86 0.35 -19.94 5.39
CA LEU A 86 0.57 -19.74 3.95
C LEU A 86 0.01 -18.43 3.38
N VAL A 87 -0.69 -17.64 4.20
CA VAL A 87 -1.01 -16.25 3.85
C VAL A 87 0.17 -15.38 4.23
N ASP A 88 0.75 -14.72 3.24
CA ASP A 88 1.77 -13.71 3.46
C ASP A 88 1.09 -12.41 3.90
N MET A 89 1.56 -11.81 5.00
CA MET A 89 1.17 -10.47 5.39
C MET A 89 2.06 -9.48 4.65
N VAL A 90 1.51 -8.86 3.61
CA VAL A 90 2.28 -8.04 2.68
C VAL A 90 2.17 -6.58 3.08
N HIS A 91 3.30 -5.88 3.08
CA HIS A 91 3.34 -4.43 3.23
C HIS A 91 2.83 -3.77 1.95
N VAL A 92 1.80 -2.92 2.05
CA VAL A 92 1.33 -2.10 0.92
C VAL A 92 2.39 -1.05 0.56
N PHE A 93 3.01 -0.45 1.56
CA PHE A 93 4.17 0.43 1.41
C PHE A 93 5.34 -0.17 2.20
N PRO A 94 6.40 -0.69 1.54
CA PRO A 94 7.53 -1.30 2.22
C PRO A 94 8.23 -0.30 3.15
N GLY A 95 8.39 -0.66 4.43
CA GLY A 95 9.10 0.19 5.39
C GLY A 95 10.60 0.34 5.09
N THR A 96 11.16 -0.60 4.33
CA THR A 96 12.55 -0.55 3.85
C THR A 96 12.77 0.46 2.73
N ASP A 97 11.69 0.97 2.12
CA ASP A 97 11.78 1.96 1.05
C ASP A 97 12.28 3.30 1.59
N THR A 98 13.28 3.88 0.92
CA THR A 98 13.76 5.23 1.21
C THR A 98 12.65 6.27 1.09
N GLU A 99 11.68 6.05 0.21
CA GLU A 99 10.54 6.95 0.03
C GLU A 99 9.58 6.90 1.22
N PHE A 100 9.55 5.82 2.03
CA PHE A 100 8.66 5.72 3.19
C PHE A 100 8.86 6.90 4.13
N LYS A 101 10.12 7.20 4.48
CA LYS A 101 10.47 8.30 5.38
C LYS A 101 10.06 9.65 4.79
N ILE A 102 10.28 9.84 3.49
CA ILE A 102 9.92 11.08 2.78
C ILE A 102 8.40 11.25 2.77
N MET A 103 7.65 10.24 2.37
CA MET A 103 6.19 10.29 2.29
C MET A 103 5.53 10.44 3.67
N HIS A 104 6.09 9.79 4.70
CA HIS A 104 5.66 9.98 6.09
C HIS A 104 5.96 11.40 6.60
N GLN A 105 7.16 11.94 6.38
CA GLN A 105 7.52 13.32 6.76
C GLN A 105 6.64 14.36 6.08
N ARG A 106 6.17 14.07 4.86
CA ARG A 106 5.21 14.91 4.12
C ARG A 106 3.76 14.73 4.58
N GLY A 107 3.48 13.80 5.49
CA GLY A 107 2.14 13.51 5.99
C GLY A 107 1.24 12.79 4.99
N ILE A 108 1.80 12.19 3.93
CA ILE A 108 1.03 11.44 2.92
C ILE A 108 0.72 10.03 3.43
N ILE A 109 1.69 9.41 4.09
CA ILE A 109 1.51 8.14 4.79
C ILE A 109 1.20 8.46 6.26
N PRO A 110 0.03 8.04 6.80
CA PRO A 110 -0.41 8.45 8.13
C PRO A 110 0.18 7.62 9.28
N PHE A 111 0.86 6.51 8.98
CA PHE A 111 1.43 5.61 9.97
C PHE A 111 2.94 5.79 10.12
N THR A 112 3.43 5.75 11.36
CA THR A 112 4.84 5.99 11.72
C THR A 112 5.72 4.76 11.56
N ASP A 113 5.12 3.58 11.65
CA ASP A 113 5.80 2.29 11.61
C ASP A 113 5.40 1.53 10.36
N GLY A 114 6.37 0.96 9.64
CA GLY A 114 6.08 0.08 8.51
C GLY A 114 5.23 -1.13 8.91
N GLN A 115 5.33 -1.57 10.18
CA GLN A 115 4.57 -2.70 10.72
C GLN A 115 3.15 -2.35 11.17
N ASP A 116 2.67 -1.13 10.90
CA ASP A 116 1.31 -0.71 11.21
C ASP A 116 0.29 -1.61 10.50
N ILE A 117 -0.77 -2.01 11.21
CA ILE A 117 -1.81 -2.90 10.68
C ILE A 117 -2.50 -2.33 9.45
N THR A 118 -2.56 -0.99 9.33
CA THR A 118 -3.14 -0.31 8.18
C THR A 118 -2.24 -0.34 6.95
N ASN A 119 -0.99 -0.78 7.09
CA ASN A 119 -0.06 -1.03 6.00
C ASN A 119 -0.07 -2.49 5.54
N ALA A 120 -0.90 -3.35 6.14
CA ALA A 120 -0.87 -4.78 5.89
C ALA A 120 -2.03 -5.24 4.99
N ILE A 121 -1.72 -6.16 4.07
CA ILE A 121 -2.73 -6.86 3.26
C ILE A 121 -2.41 -8.37 3.21
N PRO A 122 -3.35 -9.25 3.60
CA PRO A 122 -3.12 -10.69 3.55
C PRO A 122 -3.25 -11.19 2.11
N LEU A 123 -2.19 -11.78 1.56
CA LEU A 123 -2.17 -12.33 0.21
C LEU A 123 -1.62 -13.75 0.20
N CYS A 124 -2.17 -14.63 -0.64
CA CYS A 124 -1.50 -15.89 -0.94
C CYS A 124 -0.27 -15.63 -1.81
N LYS A 125 0.69 -16.57 -1.83
CA LYS A 125 1.93 -16.45 -2.63
C LYS A 125 1.69 -16.08 -4.10
N SER A 126 0.64 -16.64 -4.73
CA SER A 126 0.30 -16.36 -6.12
C SER A 126 -0.22 -14.94 -6.38
N CYS A 127 -0.77 -14.26 -5.36
CA CYS A 127 -1.18 -12.86 -5.44
C CYS A 127 -0.12 -11.91 -4.85
N HIS A 128 0.69 -12.38 -3.90
CA HIS A 128 1.76 -11.60 -3.30
C HIS A 128 2.84 -11.24 -4.32
N VAL A 129 3.36 -12.21 -5.08
CA VAL A 129 4.42 -11.96 -6.08
C VAL A 129 3.99 -10.87 -7.08
N PRO A 130 2.83 -10.98 -7.77
CA PRO A 130 2.42 -9.99 -8.75
C PRO A 130 2.04 -8.62 -8.17
N PHE A 131 1.76 -8.55 -6.86
CA PHE A 131 1.47 -7.31 -6.15
C PHE A 131 2.74 -6.50 -5.82
N ARG A 132 3.85 -7.19 -5.56
CA ARG A 132 5.14 -6.56 -5.20
C ARG A 132 6.00 -6.15 -6.38
N GLU A 133 5.70 -6.64 -7.58
CA GLU A 133 6.46 -6.27 -8.77
C GLU A 133 6.53 -4.75 -8.96
N MET A 134 7.64 -4.28 -9.54
CA MET A 134 7.81 -2.86 -9.89
C MET A 134 6.67 -2.35 -10.79
N PHE A 135 6.15 -3.24 -11.64
CA PHE A 135 4.98 -3.01 -12.47
C PHE A 135 3.90 -4.04 -12.10
N PRO A 136 3.09 -3.77 -11.06
CA PRO A 136 2.15 -4.75 -10.53
C PRO A 136 1.23 -5.32 -11.61
N HIS A 137 0.95 -6.63 -11.54
CA HIS A 137 -0.02 -7.28 -12.43
C HIS A 137 -1.46 -6.95 -12.07
N PHE A 138 -1.68 -6.32 -10.93
CA PHE A 138 -2.95 -5.73 -10.54
C PHE A 138 -2.72 -4.57 -9.59
N ILE A 139 -3.67 -3.66 -9.55
CA ILE A 139 -3.71 -2.59 -8.57
C ILE A 139 -5.01 -2.65 -7.78
N ILE A 140 -4.98 -2.02 -6.62
CA ILE A 140 -6.14 -1.83 -5.76
C ILE A 140 -6.32 -0.32 -5.61
N LEU A 141 -7.53 0.18 -5.77
CA LEU A 141 -7.85 1.60 -5.62
C LEU A 141 -9.06 1.77 -4.72
N PRO A 142 -9.15 2.84 -3.92
CA PRO A 142 -10.42 3.22 -3.31
C PRO A 142 -11.49 3.36 -4.38
N ALA A 143 -12.68 2.81 -4.11
CA ALA A 143 -13.79 2.85 -5.05
C ALA A 143 -14.20 4.29 -5.42
N ASP A 144 -14.25 5.19 -4.44
CA ASP A 144 -14.44 6.63 -4.65
C ASP A 144 -13.08 7.36 -4.57
N LEU A 145 -12.36 7.33 -5.68
CA LEU A 145 -11.06 8.01 -5.80
C LEU A 145 -11.22 9.54 -5.80
N ARG A 146 -12.38 10.06 -6.23
CA ARG A 146 -12.65 11.51 -6.30
C ARG A 146 -12.70 12.13 -4.91
N TYR A 147 -13.28 11.44 -3.93
CA TYR A 147 -13.30 11.88 -2.53
C TYR A 147 -11.91 12.27 -2.01
N PHE A 148 -10.91 11.44 -2.25
CA PHE A 148 -9.54 11.70 -1.79
C PHE A 148 -8.93 12.92 -2.47
N LEU A 149 -9.30 13.18 -3.73
CA LEU A 149 -8.75 14.25 -4.53
C LEU A 149 -9.29 15.59 -4.03
N ASP A 150 -10.61 15.64 -3.84
CA ASP A 150 -11.27 16.79 -3.25
C ASP A 150 -10.75 17.06 -1.83
N PHE A 151 -10.44 16.00 -1.06
CA PHE A 151 -9.82 16.15 0.25
C PHE A 151 -8.44 16.82 0.17
N GLU A 152 -7.53 16.33 -0.67
CA GLU A 152 -6.18 16.89 -0.84
C GLU A 152 -6.24 18.34 -1.36
N ILE A 153 -7.12 18.64 -2.32
CA ILE A 153 -7.30 20.01 -2.84
C ILE A 153 -7.73 20.96 -1.70
N ASN A 154 -8.66 20.53 -0.84
CA ASN A 154 -9.15 21.34 0.27
C ASN A 154 -8.09 21.48 1.37
N ASP A 155 -7.36 20.41 1.71
CA ASP A 155 -6.26 20.47 2.67
C ASP A 155 -5.15 21.43 2.21
N PHE A 156 -4.76 21.37 0.94
CA PHE A 156 -3.76 22.29 0.37
C PHE A 156 -4.20 23.76 0.46
N LYS A 157 -5.47 24.05 0.12
CA LYS A 157 -6.04 25.40 0.24
C LYS A 157 -6.02 25.90 1.68
N ASP A 158 -6.47 25.09 2.62
CA ASP A 158 -6.49 25.43 4.05
C ASP A 158 -5.07 25.68 4.58
N ARG A 159 -4.10 24.81 4.27
CA ARG A 159 -2.70 25.01 4.64
C ARG A 159 -2.12 26.30 4.04
N THR A 160 -2.50 26.63 2.80
CA THR A 160 -2.08 27.88 2.15
C THR A 160 -2.67 29.11 2.83
N GLU A 161 -3.94 29.08 3.22
CA GLU A 161 -4.59 30.18 3.93
C GLU A 161 -4.03 30.38 5.34
N LEU A 162 -3.78 29.30 6.07
CA LEU A 162 -3.15 29.35 7.39
C LEU A 162 -1.71 29.88 7.30
N LEU A 163 -0.95 29.45 6.30
CA LEU A 163 0.42 29.93 6.09
C LEU A 163 0.46 31.43 5.82
N LYS A 164 -0.50 31.98 5.07
CA LYS A 164 -0.65 33.44 4.86
C LYS A 164 -0.90 34.20 6.16
N ARG A 165 -1.45 33.53 7.19
CA ARG A 165 -1.67 34.08 8.53
C ARG A 165 -0.50 33.80 9.48
N GLY A 166 0.60 33.25 8.98
CA GLY A 166 1.77 32.86 9.78
C GLY A 166 1.59 31.57 10.57
N VAL A 167 0.56 30.77 10.28
CA VAL A 167 0.29 29.49 10.96
C VAL A 167 0.65 28.34 10.03
N GLN A 168 1.66 27.55 10.41
CA GLN A 168 2.01 26.34 9.68
C GLN A 168 1.09 25.19 10.12
N LYS A 169 0.37 24.59 9.17
CA LYS A 169 -0.44 23.39 9.38
C LYS A 169 0.20 22.20 8.66
N VAL A 170 0.28 21.06 9.36
CA VAL A 170 0.75 19.79 8.79
C VAL A 170 -0.30 19.23 7.84
N ARG A 171 0.12 18.60 6.73
CA ARG A 171 -0.76 17.89 5.80
C ARG A 171 -1.59 16.86 6.56
N THR A 172 -2.88 16.78 6.23
CA THR A 172 -3.76 15.73 6.73
C THR A 172 -4.21 14.83 5.58
N VAL A 173 -4.53 13.56 5.88
CA VAL A 173 -5.05 12.60 4.91
C VAL A 173 -6.20 11.80 5.51
N PRO A 174 -7.18 11.32 4.71
CA PRO A 174 -8.27 10.51 5.24
C PRO A 174 -7.76 9.13 5.67
N THR A 175 -8.15 8.70 6.87
CA THR A 175 -7.95 7.32 7.33
C THR A 175 -8.99 6.38 6.69
N GLY A 176 -8.80 5.06 6.85
CA GLY A 176 -9.79 4.07 6.43
C GLY A 176 -11.16 4.30 7.06
N ASP A 177 -11.21 4.66 8.35
CA ASP A 177 -12.45 4.95 9.07
C ASP A 177 -13.15 6.22 8.55
N VAL A 178 -12.38 7.28 8.30
CA VAL A 178 -12.91 8.53 7.73
C VAL A 178 -13.47 8.29 6.33
N TYR A 179 -12.79 7.46 5.53
CA TYR A 179 -13.28 7.06 4.22
C TYR A 179 -14.55 6.20 4.32
N ARG A 180 -14.62 5.25 5.25
CA ARG A 180 -15.83 4.46 5.51
C ARG A 180 -17.01 5.36 5.88
N ALA A 181 -16.82 6.28 6.82
CA ALA A 181 -17.85 7.25 7.21
C ALA A 181 -18.32 8.13 6.04
N HIS A 182 -17.40 8.49 5.13
CA HIS A 182 -17.76 9.19 3.90
C HIS A 182 -18.71 8.35 3.03
N LEU A 183 -18.36 7.09 2.77
CA LEU A 183 -19.16 6.19 1.94
C LEU A 183 -20.57 5.98 2.50
N GLU A 184 -20.70 5.85 3.83
CA GLU A 184 -21.99 5.73 4.52
C GLU A 184 -22.81 7.01 4.36
N ARG A 185 -22.20 8.18 4.58
CA ARG A 185 -22.86 9.48 4.47
C ARG A 185 -23.45 9.74 3.07
N ILE A 186 -22.78 9.27 2.02
CA ILE A 186 -23.27 9.43 0.63
C ILE A 186 -24.18 8.30 0.17
N ASN A 187 -24.48 7.31 1.03
CA ASN A 187 -25.17 6.07 0.65
C ASN A 187 -24.53 5.43 -0.59
N SER A 188 -23.21 5.24 -0.55
CA SER A 188 -22.46 4.79 -1.72
C SER A 188 -22.96 3.43 -2.21
N PRO A 189 -23.26 3.27 -3.51
CA PRO A 189 -23.66 1.97 -4.07
C PRO A 189 -22.53 0.93 -3.97
N HIS A 190 -21.29 1.36 -3.72
CA HIS A 190 -20.17 0.45 -3.48
C HIS A 190 -20.29 -0.29 -2.14
N LEU A 191 -20.89 0.33 -1.12
CA LEU A 191 -21.11 -0.33 0.17
C LEU A 191 -22.16 -1.43 0.07
N GLU A 192 -23.27 -1.16 -0.64
CA GLU A 192 -24.35 -2.13 -0.83
C GLU A 192 -23.87 -3.40 -1.54
N LYS A 193 -22.94 -3.25 -2.51
CA LYS A 193 -22.41 -4.38 -3.30
C LYS A 193 -21.52 -5.32 -2.51
N VAL A 194 -20.75 -4.81 -1.56
CA VAL A 194 -19.73 -5.60 -0.86
C VAL A 194 -20.28 -6.21 0.44
N GLY A 195 -21.40 -5.69 0.93
CA GLY A 195 -21.97 -6.06 2.22
C GLY A 195 -21.16 -5.49 3.39
N ASP A 196 -21.69 -5.66 4.59
CA ASP A 196 -21.00 -5.18 5.79
C ASP A 196 -20.00 -6.22 6.31
N ARG A 197 -18.88 -5.75 6.85
CA ARG A 197 -17.89 -6.59 7.54
C ARG A 197 -17.67 -6.04 8.93
N THR A 198 -17.26 -6.92 9.84
CA THR A 198 -16.84 -6.56 11.19
C THR A 198 -15.37 -6.96 11.38
N PRO A 199 -14.46 -6.00 11.64
CA PRO A 199 -14.70 -4.56 11.73
C PRO A 199 -15.10 -3.93 10.38
N PRO A 200 -15.68 -2.72 10.38
CA PRO A 200 -15.96 -1.99 9.16
C PRO A 200 -14.67 -1.43 8.54
N GLY A 201 -14.61 -1.34 7.22
CA GLY A 201 -13.47 -0.77 6.50
C GLY A 201 -13.89 -0.06 5.21
N GLY A 202 -12.92 0.56 4.53
CA GLY A 202 -13.15 1.24 3.25
C GLY A 202 -13.45 0.25 2.11
N VAL A 203 -14.09 0.72 1.04
CA VAL A 203 -14.33 -0.08 -0.17
C VAL A 203 -13.28 0.20 -1.23
N TYR A 204 -12.68 -0.88 -1.75
CA TYR A 204 -11.60 -0.83 -2.72
C TYR A 204 -11.89 -1.74 -3.91
N ASP A 205 -11.62 -1.23 -5.11
CA ASP A 205 -11.75 -1.93 -6.38
C ASP A 205 -10.42 -2.57 -6.78
N VAL A 206 -10.48 -3.81 -7.25
CA VAL A 206 -9.33 -4.55 -7.79
C VAL A 206 -9.35 -4.46 -9.31
N TYR A 207 -8.24 -4.03 -9.90
CA TYR A 207 -8.03 -3.94 -11.35
C TYR A 207 -6.90 -4.86 -11.77
N ILE A 208 -7.21 -5.86 -12.60
CA ILE A 208 -6.25 -6.85 -13.08
C ILE A 208 -5.67 -6.38 -14.43
N ARG A 209 -4.35 -6.27 -14.49
CA ARG A 209 -3.59 -5.95 -15.69
C ARG A 209 -3.18 -7.21 -16.45
N TYR A 210 -2.73 -8.23 -15.72
CA TYR A 210 -2.40 -9.56 -16.25
C TYR A 210 -3.09 -10.63 -15.40
N ASP A 211 -3.74 -11.60 -16.05
CA ASP A 211 -4.43 -12.68 -15.37
C ASP A 211 -3.43 -13.64 -14.73
N HIS A 212 -3.08 -13.33 -13.47
CA HIS A 212 -2.28 -14.16 -12.58
C HIS A 212 -3.18 -15.00 -11.66
N LEU A 213 -4.49 -14.82 -11.77
CA LEU A 213 -5.43 -15.54 -10.94
C LEU A 213 -5.51 -16.97 -11.48
N PRO A 214 -5.68 -17.97 -10.60
CA PRO A 214 -5.74 -19.36 -11.01
C PRO A 214 -6.83 -19.60 -12.07
N PRO A 215 -6.61 -20.53 -13.02
CA PRO A 215 -7.50 -20.74 -14.15
C PRO A 215 -8.92 -21.00 -13.65
N GLY A 216 -9.81 -20.06 -13.95
CA GLY A 216 -11.26 -20.26 -13.81
C GLY A 216 -11.80 -20.90 -15.08
N LYS A 217 -13.08 -21.31 -15.05
CA LYS A 217 -13.80 -21.83 -16.23
C LYS A 217 -14.11 -20.75 -17.29
N GLY A 218 -13.35 -19.66 -17.39
CA GLY A 218 -13.74 -18.44 -18.11
C GLY A 218 -12.62 -17.74 -18.88
N ARG A 219 -12.98 -16.64 -19.54
CA ARG A 219 -12.08 -15.76 -20.31
C ARG A 219 -11.07 -15.05 -19.40
N GLU A 220 -9.97 -14.61 -20.00
CA GLU A 220 -8.93 -13.79 -19.38
C GLU A 220 -9.54 -12.63 -18.57
N ARG A 221 -9.16 -12.51 -17.30
CA ARG A 221 -9.64 -11.47 -16.39
C ARG A 221 -8.71 -10.26 -16.46
N VAL A 222 -8.95 -9.37 -17.41
CA VAL A 222 -8.28 -8.07 -17.52
C VAL A 222 -9.32 -6.98 -17.33
N GLY A 223 -9.00 -5.96 -16.54
CA GLY A 223 -9.94 -4.89 -16.20
C GLY A 223 -10.33 -4.85 -14.72
N TYR A 224 -11.40 -4.10 -14.43
CA TYR A 224 -12.11 -4.18 -13.17
C TYR A 224 -12.52 -5.63 -12.88
N TRP A 225 -12.23 -6.09 -11.66
CA TRP A 225 -12.58 -7.44 -11.23
C TRP A 225 -13.67 -7.45 -10.17
N LYS A 226 -13.44 -6.81 -9.02
CA LYS A 226 -14.43 -6.73 -7.93
C LYS A 226 -14.07 -5.66 -6.91
N SER A 227 -15.07 -5.25 -6.12
CA SER A 227 -14.91 -4.40 -4.95
C SER A 227 -14.84 -5.24 -3.66
N LYS A 228 -14.07 -4.78 -2.67
CA LYS A 228 -13.87 -5.46 -1.38
C LYS A 228 -13.65 -4.47 -0.24
N ILE A 229 -13.95 -4.92 0.99
CA ILE A 229 -13.59 -4.18 2.21
C ILE A 229 -12.13 -4.42 2.56
N TRP A 230 -11.39 -3.35 2.83
CA TRP A 230 -10.05 -3.38 3.42
C TRP A 230 -9.92 -2.30 4.50
N HIS A 231 -9.10 -2.59 5.50
CA HIS A 231 -8.98 -1.79 6.73
C HIS A 231 -7.73 -0.90 6.74
N GLY A 232 -6.98 -0.88 5.65
CA GLY A 232 -5.71 -0.17 5.60
C GLY A 232 -5.79 1.26 5.10
N SER A 233 -4.62 1.87 4.98
CA SER A 233 -4.45 3.26 4.60
C SER A 233 -4.80 3.47 3.12
N PRO A 234 -5.82 4.28 2.80
CA PRO A 234 -6.16 4.58 1.42
C PRO A 234 -5.02 5.25 0.65
N THR A 235 -4.28 6.17 1.28
CA THR A 235 -3.19 6.89 0.62
C THR A 235 -1.98 6.00 0.33
N ALA A 236 -1.66 5.07 1.22
CA ALA A 236 -0.62 4.07 0.97
C ALA A 236 -0.98 3.18 -0.23
N MET A 237 -2.26 2.80 -0.35
CA MET A 237 -2.73 2.01 -1.48
C MET A 237 -2.73 2.80 -2.80
N ILE A 238 -3.13 4.08 -2.77
CA ILE A 238 -3.03 4.97 -3.95
C ILE A 238 -1.56 5.12 -4.39
N LEU A 239 -0.62 5.32 -3.45
CA LEU A 239 0.82 5.38 -3.76
C LEU A 239 1.33 4.07 -4.38
N HIS A 240 0.95 2.92 -3.82
CA HIS A 240 1.28 1.61 -4.39
C HIS A 240 0.76 1.48 -5.82
N ALA A 241 -0.51 1.80 -6.04
CA ALA A 241 -1.16 1.70 -7.34
C ALA A 241 -0.53 2.63 -8.37
N ALA A 242 -0.18 3.86 -7.97
CA ALA A 242 0.36 4.88 -8.85
C ALA A 242 1.70 4.47 -9.50
N ARG A 243 2.42 3.48 -8.98
CA ARG A 243 3.60 2.89 -9.65
C ARG A 243 3.34 2.45 -11.09
N VAL A 244 2.11 2.04 -11.42
CA VAL A 244 1.78 1.64 -12.79
C VAL A 244 1.92 2.78 -13.79
N ASN A 245 1.83 4.04 -13.34
CA ASN A 245 1.97 5.22 -14.17
C ASN A 245 3.35 5.32 -14.84
N GLY A 246 4.38 4.74 -14.23
CA GLY A 246 5.74 4.69 -14.77
C GLY A 246 5.97 3.61 -15.83
N THR A 247 4.97 2.76 -16.14
CA THR A 247 5.16 1.67 -17.11
C THR A 247 4.80 2.13 -18.53
N PRO A 248 5.75 2.20 -19.47
CA PRO A 248 5.41 2.26 -20.87
C PRO A 248 4.83 0.90 -21.28
N GLY A 249 3.56 0.86 -21.64
CA GLY A 249 2.90 -0.37 -22.07
C GLY A 249 1.59 -0.07 -22.77
N PRO A 250 1.13 -0.97 -23.66
CA PRO A 250 -0.15 -0.79 -24.32
C PRO A 250 -1.25 -0.81 -23.25
N MET A 251 -1.93 0.33 -23.13
CA MET A 251 -3.06 0.52 -22.23
C MET A 251 -4.25 -0.23 -22.83
N ASN A 252 -4.27 -1.55 -22.67
CA ASN A 252 -5.26 -2.45 -23.26
C ASN A 252 -6.66 -2.32 -22.62
N GLY A 253 -7.08 -1.10 -22.26
CA GLY A 253 -8.39 -0.82 -21.65
C GLY A 253 -8.59 -1.42 -20.26
N TRP A 254 -7.54 -1.94 -19.62
CA TRP A 254 -7.64 -2.63 -18.31
C TRP A 254 -7.89 -1.68 -17.13
N LEU A 255 -7.68 -0.37 -17.33
CA LEU A 255 -7.97 0.67 -16.36
C LEU A 255 -8.61 1.84 -17.09
N GLU A 256 -9.67 2.42 -16.51
CA GLU A 256 -10.29 3.59 -17.11
C GLU A 256 -9.31 4.78 -17.11
N MET A 257 -9.28 5.53 -18.22
CA MET A 257 -8.40 6.70 -18.36
C MET A 257 -8.63 7.72 -17.23
N GLU A 258 -9.88 7.91 -16.80
CA GLU A 258 -10.22 8.80 -15.70
C GLU A 258 -9.53 8.42 -14.38
N LYS A 259 -9.47 7.13 -14.03
CA LYS A 259 -8.80 6.68 -12.81
C LYS A 259 -7.29 6.89 -12.89
N ARG A 260 -6.72 6.69 -14.08
CA ARG A 260 -5.32 6.98 -14.34
C ARG A 260 -5.01 8.46 -14.19
N ASP A 261 -5.82 9.32 -14.78
CA ASP A 261 -5.67 10.78 -14.71
C ASP A 261 -5.77 11.26 -13.26
N MET A 262 -6.74 10.74 -12.49
CA MET A 262 -6.86 11.02 -11.06
C MET A 262 -5.60 10.58 -10.28
N MET A 263 -5.05 9.39 -10.52
CA MET A 263 -3.80 8.96 -9.87
C MET A 263 -2.62 9.89 -10.21
N PHE A 264 -2.50 10.35 -11.46
CA PHE A 264 -1.48 11.34 -11.82
C PHE A 264 -1.70 12.67 -11.10
N GLU A 265 -2.95 13.12 -11.01
CA GLU A 265 -3.31 14.34 -10.30
C GLU A 265 -2.93 14.25 -8.82
N PHE A 266 -3.17 13.12 -8.15
CA PHE A 266 -2.72 12.90 -6.77
C PHE A 266 -1.22 13.08 -6.60
N VAL A 267 -0.44 12.43 -7.46
CA VAL A 267 1.03 12.52 -7.37
C VAL A 267 1.49 13.96 -7.59
N SER A 268 0.84 14.70 -8.51
CA SER A 268 1.12 16.13 -8.73
C SER A 268 0.69 17.01 -7.55
N LEU A 269 -0.41 16.71 -6.86
CA LEU A 269 -0.83 17.47 -5.68
C LEU A 269 0.07 17.17 -4.49
N TRP A 270 0.43 15.91 -4.30
CA TRP A 270 1.34 15.46 -3.26
C TRP A 270 2.76 15.97 -3.42
N SER A 271 3.18 16.36 -4.63
CA SER A 271 4.47 17.01 -4.83
C SER A 271 4.50 18.47 -4.37
N ARG A 272 3.35 19.13 -4.24
CA ARG A 272 3.26 20.55 -3.87
C ARG A 272 3.33 20.73 -2.36
N GLU A 273 3.95 21.81 -1.94
CA GLU A 273 3.82 22.36 -0.59
C GLU A 273 3.53 23.86 -0.66
N PRO A 274 2.68 24.41 0.22
CA PRO A 274 2.48 25.85 0.31
C PRO A 274 3.81 26.55 0.61
N GLY A 275 4.29 27.34 -0.36
CA GLY A 275 5.45 28.18 -0.17
C GLY A 275 5.07 29.49 0.52
N VAL A 276 5.91 29.95 1.46
CA VAL A 276 5.94 31.38 1.79
C VAL A 276 6.52 32.04 0.56
N GLY A 277 5.68 32.70 -0.24
CA GLY A 277 6.14 33.36 -1.47
C GLY A 277 7.40 34.16 -1.18
N ARG A 278 8.47 33.91 -1.94
CA ARG A 278 9.75 34.63 -1.77
C ARG A 278 9.57 36.15 -1.85
N ASP A 279 8.51 36.60 -2.52
CA ASP A 279 8.15 38.01 -2.66
C ASP A 279 7.60 38.65 -1.36
N ALA A 280 7.28 37.88 -0.33
CA ALA A 280 6.87 38.43 0.97
C ALA A 280 8.06 38.75 1.89
N LEU A 281 9.28 38.37 1.50
CA LEU A 281 10.51 38.64 2.25
C LEU A 281 11.40 39.72 1.61
N SER A 282 10.92 40.42 0.58
CA SER A 282 11.48 41.73 0.19
C SER A 282 11.03 42.80 1.19
N VAL A 283 11.39 42.59 2.46
CA VAL A 283 11.43 43.68 3.44
C VAL A 283 12.56 44.58 2.99
N ASP A 284 12.16 45.72 2.45
CA ASP A 284 12.96 46.89 2.11
C ASP A 284 14.12 47.05 3.13
N GLU A 285 15.36 46.74 2.71
CA GLU A 285 16.60 47.05 3.45
C GLU A 285 16.86 48.57 3.41
N GLY A 286 15.90 49.33 3.92
CA GLY A 286 15.85 50.79 3.84
C GLY A 286 15.46 51.41 5.18
N GLY A 287 16.16 51.09 6.26
CA GLY A 287 15.88 51.74 7.54
C GLY A 287 16.73 51.28 8.71
N ASP A 288 17.96 51.78 8.78
CA ASP A 288 18.78 51.82 9.99
C ASP A 288 18.05 52.60 11.10
N LYS A 289 17.24 51.90 11.92
CA LYS A 289 16.71 52.40 13.19
C LYS A 289 16.79 51.31 14.24
N THR A 290 17.80 51.48 15.08
CA THR A 290 18.03 50.83 16.37
C THR A 290 16.74 50.81 17.20
N PRO A 291 16.20 49.65 17.63
CA PRO A 291 15.12 49.63 18.59
C PRO A 291 15.69 49.84 20.00
N THR A 292 15.33 50.96 20.61
CA THR A 292 15.50 51.22 22.03
C THR A 292 14.70 50.20 22.84
N ALA A 293 15.36 49.54 23.79
CA ALA A 293 14.74 48.64 24.75
C ALA A 293 13.68 49.38 25.58
N LEU A 294 12.44 48.88 25.55
CA LEU A 294 11.43 49.22 26.54
C LEU A 294 11.08 47.96 27.34
N SER A 295 11.50 47.98 28.58
CA SER A 295 11.06 47.12 29.67
C SER A 295 9.61 47.40 30.01
N VAL A 296 8.76 46.38 30.04
CA VAL A 296 7.47 46.42 30.74
C VAL A 296 7.31 45.14 31.56
N ASP A 297 7.10 45.37 32.85
CA ASP A 297 6.84 44.40 33.91
C ASP A 297 5.43 43.76 33.83
N ALA A 298 5.41 42.48 34.18
CA ALA A 298 4.43 41.70 34.96
C ALA A 298 2.89 41.83 34.73
N GLY A 299 2.26 40.67 34.50
CA GLY A 299 0.86 40.41 34.82
C GLY A 299 0.35 39.04 34.35
N PRO A 300 -0.17 38.15 35.21
CA PRO A 300 -0.24 36.71 34.97
C PRO A 300 -1.54 36.26 34.30
N SER A 301 -1.49 35.25 33.42
CA SER A 301 -2.67 34.49 33.04
C SER A 301 -2.34 33.09 32.52
N GLY A 302 -2.90 32.08 33.20
CA GLY A 302 -3.38 30.84 32.60
C GLY A 302 -2.35 29.81 32.11
N GLN A 303 -1.85 28.98 33.02
CA GLN A 303 -1.28 27.67 32.69
C GLN A 303 -2.37 26.74 32.17
N LEU A 304 -2.15 26.11 31.01
CA LEU A 304 -2.51 24.71 30.71
C LEU A 304 -1.82 24.32 29.40
N GLN A 305 -0.92 23.33 29.49
CA GLN A 305 -0.24 22.54 28.45
C GLN A 305 1.28 22.67 28.47
N GLU A 306 1.93 21.86 29.32
CA GLU A 306 3.31 21.41 29.09
C GLU A 306 3.61 20.19 29.98
N GLU A 307 3.34 18.99 29.48
CA GLU A 307 3.90 17.73 30.02
C GLU A 307 3.90 16.67 28.92
N VAL A 308 4.83 16.75 27.96
CA VAL A 308 5.53 15.58 27.36
C VAL A 308 6.80 16.08 26.67
N SER A 309 7.82 16.46 27.43
CA SER A 309 9.20 16.52 26.89
C SER A 309 10.19 16.57 28.03
N ASN A 310 10.48 15.42 28.65
CA ASN A 310 11.67 15.23 29.50
C ASN A 310 11.82 13.75 29.86
N GLN A 311 12.30 12.95 28.91
CA GLN A 311 12.96 11.68 29.22
C GLN A 311 13.83 11.31 28.03
N LEU A 312 15.07 11.82 28.01
CA LEU A 312 16.24 11.25 27.33
C LEU A 312 17.45 12.13 27.67
N LYS A 313 17.98 11.96 28.88
CA LYS A 313 19.34 12.38 29.25
C LYS A 313 19.79 11.60 30.47
N ARG A 314 21.01 11.07 30.40
CA ARG A 314 21.68 10.09 31.28
C ARG A 314 21.39 8.68 30.75
N GLU A 315 22.38 7.92 30.28
CA GLU A 315 23.65 7.61 30.93
C GLU A 315 24.81 7.54 29.93
N ALA A 316 25.93 8.18 30.28
CA ALA A 316 27.23 7.97 29.67
C ALA A 316 28.01 7.01 30.58
N GLY A 317 28.33 5.82 30.07
CA GLY A 317 29.15 4.80 30.73
C GLY A 317 30.34 4.48 29.85
N ASP A 318 31.49 4.97 30.29
CA ASP A 318 32.84 4.81 29.74
C ASP A 318 33.29 3.34 29.84
N ASN A 319 33.74 2.74 28.73
CA ASN A 319 34.59 1.54 28.75
C ASN A 319 35.28 1.32 27.40
N GLN A 320 36.56 1.68 27.37
CA GLN A 320 37.53 1.34 26.34
C GLN A 320 38.03 -0.11 26.55
N PRO A 321 38.32 -0.87 25.48
CA PRO A 321 39.69 -1.37 25.40
C PRO A 321 40.32 -1.42 24.00
N LYS A 322 41.61 -1.09 24.02
CA LYS A 322 42.77 -1.60 23.27
C LYS A 322 42.60 -2.16 21.84
N ALA A 323 43.38 -1.53 20.96
CA ALA A 323 43.78 -1.99 19.64
C ALA A 323 44.61 -3.28 19.67
N GLU A 324 44.31 -4.18 18.73
CA GLU A 324 45.30 -5.08 18.12
C GLU A 324 45.12 -5.06 16.60
N ALA A 325 46.26 -4.93 15.92
CA ALA A 325 46.39 -4.89 14.48
C ALA A 325 46.44 -6.30 13.89
N GLY A 326 45.66 -6.54 12.83
CA GLY A 326 45.74 -7.77 12.05
C GLY A 326 44.96 -7.62 10.75
N GLY A 327 45.68 -7.41 9.64
CA GLY A 327 45.08 -7.27 8.32
C GLY A 327 44.58 -8.60 7.75
N SER A 328 43.52 -8.51 6.96
CA SER A 328 43.21 -9.36 5.79
C SER A 328 41.96 -8.81 5.14
N GLN A 329 42.08 -8.29 3.92
CA GLN A 329 40.92 -7.91 3.09
C GLN A 329 40.33 -9.19 2.46
N PRO A 330 39.01 -9.43 2.59
CA PRO A 330 38.27 -10.12 1.57
C PRO A 330 37.66 -9.09 0.60
N LYS A 331 37.88 -9.31 -0.70
CA LYS A 331 37.09 -8.67 -1.76
C LYS A 331 35.68 -9.22 -1.68
N GLU A 332 34.77 -8.47 -1.06
CA GLU A 332 33.34 -8.72 -1.21
C GLU A 332 32.86 -8.04 -2.49
N ALA A 333 32.31 -8.86 -3.39
CA ALA A 333 31.51 -8.38 -4.48
C ALA A 333 30.23 -7.78 -3.88
N GLU A 334 30.10 -6.46 -3.96
CA GLU A 334 28.84 -5.76 -3.73
C GLU A 334 27.82 -6.23 -4.77
N ALA A 335 27.12 -7.32 -4.46
CA ALA A 335 25.87 -7.66 -5.11
C ALA A 335 24.87 -6.58 -4.69
N SER A 336 24.74 -5.56 -5.54
CA SER A 336 23.79 -4.46 -5.42
C SER A 336 22.40 -4.97 -5.02
N THR A 337 21.95 -4.53 -3.84
CA THR A 337 20.58 -4.66 -3.34
C THR A 337 19.64 -3.61 -3.95
N ASP A 338 19.97 -3.02 -5.11
CA ASP A 338 19.14 -2.00 -5.78
C ASP A 338 17.78 -2.52 -6.29
N LYS A 339 17.49 -3.82 -6.13
CA LYS A 339 16.24 -4.43 -6.62
C LYS A 339 14.99 -3.99 -5.87
N GLU A 340 15.12 -3.30 -4.74
CA GLU A 340 13.97 -2.81 -3.96
C GLU A 340 13.83 -1.28 -3.92
N ARG A 341 14.60 -0.55 -4.75
CA ARG A 341 14.45 0.91 -4.83
C ARG A 341 13.24 1.27 -5.70
N TRP A 342 12.32 2.03 -5.13
CA TRP A 342 11.13 2.50 -5.83
C TRP A 342 11.49 3.50 -6.93
N GLN A 343 11.04 3.23 -8.16
CA GLN A 343 11.27 4.07 -9.35
C GLN A 343 9.95 4.24 -10.11
N TRP A 344 9.66 5.46 -10.56
CA TRP A 344 8.46 5.79 -11.35
C TRP A 344 8.69 5.49 -12.84
N GLY A 345 9.11 4.25 -13.12
CA GLY A 345 9.58 3.81 -14.44
C GLY A 345 11.10 3.71 -14.52
N PRO A 346 11.65 3.23 -15.65
CA PRO A 346 13.04 2.76 -15.76
C PRO A 346 14.13 3.83 -15.63
N GLN A 347 13.77 5.13 -15.51
CA GLN A 347 14.71 6.25 -15.57
C GLN A 347 14.34 7.43 -14.66
N VAL A 348 13.24 7.36 -13.89
CA VAL A 348 12.71 8.55 -13.21
C VAL A 348 12.37 8.25 -11.77
N THR A 349 13.06 8.92 -10.84
CA THR A 349 12.72 8.94 -9.42
C THR A 349 11.52 9.86 -9.17
N SER A 350 10.84 9.72 -8.03
CA SER A 350 9.78 10.63 -7.59
C SER A 350 10.26 12.09 -7.67
N GLY A 351 11.47 12.37 -7.19
CA GLY A 351 12.11 13.69 -7.28
C GLY A 351 12.26 14.19 -8.72
N GLN A 352 12.73 13.36 -9.65
CA GLN A 352 12.90 13.76 -11.05
C GLN A 352 11.57 14.00 -11.78
N VAL A 353 10.50 13.25 -11.43
CA VAL A 353 9.14 13.56 -11.93
C VAL A 353 8.74 14.94 -11.43
N VAL A 354 8.95 15.25 -10.16
CA VAL A 354 8.65 16.57 -9.60
C VAL A 354 9.45 17.68 -10.27
N ASP A 355 10.76 17.49 -10.46
CA ASP A 355 11.65 18.45 -11.11
C ASP A 355 11.22 18.75 -12.56
N LEU A 356 10.85 17.71 -13.33
CA LEU A 356 10.34 17.83 -14.70
C LEU A 356 9.12 18.75 -14.81
N TYR A 357 8.25 18.75 -13.80
CA TYR A 357 7.02 19.55 -13.80
C TYR A 357 7.17 20.92 -13.13
N THR A 358 8.10 21.08 -12.18
CA THR A 358 8.41 22.41 -11.61
C THR A 358 9.18 23.33 -12.56
N GLN A 359 9.81 22.80 -13.61
CA GLN A 359 10.48 23.60 -14.65
C GLN A 359 9.54 24.04 -15.79
N ALA A 360 8.27 23.60 -15.76
CA ALA A 360 7.27 23.89 -16.79
C ALA A 360 6.29 25.02 -16.40
N GLU A 361 6.42 25.58 -15.20
CA GLU A 361 5.79 26.83 -14.73
C GLU A 361 6.83 27.95 -14.69
#